data_AF-A0A8J4TR81-F1
#
_entry.id   AF-A0A8J4TR81-F1
#
_cell.length_a   1.000
_cell.length_b   1.000
_cell.length_c   1.000
_cell.angle_alpha   90.00
_cell.angle_beta   90.00
_cell.angle_gamma   90.00
#
_symmetry.space_group_name_H-M   'P 1'
#
loop_
_entity.id
_entity.type
_entity.pdbx_description
1 polymer ?
#
loop_
_entity_poly.entity_id
_entity_poly.type
_entity_poly.pdbx_seq_one_letter_code
_entity_poly.pdbx_strand_id
1 'polypeptide(L)'
;MMMEIDDHLIRPKKLPNPVQESTSHRVLHRELRVCHRWGLLPAEKCELQRVMEQRRLEQQRESEQALNPLTDLEQQLSKRRQRLLTYELEEQKRQEDLQNVPEFVRVKDNLRRICAS
;
A
#
# COMPACT_ATOMS: atom_id res chain seq x y z
N MET A 1 -41.07 17.18 -25.52
CA MET A 1 -41.56 17.77 -24.26
C MET A 1 -41.25 16.76 -23.16
N MET A 2 -40.09 16.88 -22.51
CA MET A 2 -39.74 16.01 -21.37
C MET A 2 -40.53 16.53 -20.17
N MET A 3 -41.56 15.79 -19.78
CA MET A 3 -42.32 16.09 -18.56
C MET A 3 -41.43 15.88 -17.35
N GLU A 4 -41.45 16.91 -16.51
CA GLU A 4 -41.10 16.99 -15.10
C GLU A 4 -41.25 15.65 -14.35
N ILE A 5 -40.17 14.88 -14.23
CA ILE A 5 -40.11 13.71 -13.34
C ILE A 5 -39.46 14.10 -11.99
N ASP A 6 -38.75 15.22 -11.93
CA ASP A 6 -38.01 15.65 -10.74
C ASP A 6 -38.88 16.18 -9.59
N ASP A 7 -40.13 16.56 -9.87
CA ASP A 7 -41.06 17.14 -8.88
C ASP A 7 -41.83 16.11 -8.05
N HIS A 8 -41.68 14.82 -8.37
CA HIS A 8 -42.32 13.71 -7.62
C HIS A 8 -41.34 12.86 -6.80
N LEU A 9 -40.04 13.23 -6.75
CA LEU A 9 -39.07 12.54 -5.91
C LEU A 9 -39.10 13.08 -4.47
N ILE A 10 -39.50 12.24 -3.50
CA ILE A 10 -39.36 12.54 -2.08
C ILE A 10 -37.87 12.64 -1.75
N ARG A 11 -37.34 13.87 -1.67
CA ARG A 11 -35.96 14.10 -1.21
C ARG A 11 -35.92 13.95 0.31
N PRO A 12 -35.02 13.12 0.86
CA PRO A 12 -34.85 13.06 2.30
C PRO A 12 -34.44 14.44 2.81
N LYS A 13 -35.29 15.05 3.63
CA LYS A 13 -34.95 16.30 4.32
C LYS A 13 -33.84 15.99 5.31
N LYS A 14 -32.74 16.74 5.23
CA LYS A 14 -31.66 16.63 6.23
C LYS A 14 -32.27 16.94 7.59
N LEU A 15 -32.15 16.00 8.52
CA LEU A 15 -32.61 16.22 9.89
C LEU A 15 -31.86 17.43 10.45
N PRO A 16 -32.57 18.33 11.13
CA PRO A 16 -31.95 19.47 11.78
C PRO A 16 -30.94 18.97 12.81
N ASN A 17 -29.71 19.47 12.72
CA ASN A 17 -28.69 19.13 13.71
C ASN A 17 -28.89 20.04 14.93
N PRO A 18 -29.33 19.54 16.09
CA PRO A 18 -29.68 20.36 17.25
C PRO A 18 -28.51 21.22 17.75
N VAL A 19 -27.28 20.74 17.54
CA VAL A 19 -26.02 21.43 17.84
C VAL A 19 -25.80 22.64 16.93
N GLN A 20 -26.24 22.56 15.67
CA GLN A 20 -26.14 23.65 14.70
C GLN A 20 -27.33 24.61 14.73
N GLU A 21 -28.48 24.17 15.24
CA GLU A 21 -29.64 25.06 15.39
C GLU A 21 -29.51 25.96 16.63
N SER A 22 -28.88 25.46 17.69
CA SER A 22 -28.64 26.25 18.91
C SER A 22 -27.61 27.36 18.67
N THR A 23 -28.07 28.61 18.72
CA THR A 23 -27.21 29.80 18.60
C THR A 23 -26.15 29.84 19.71
N SER A 24 -26.53 29.54 20.95
CA SER A 24 -25.62 29.45 22.10
C SER A 24 -24.51 28.43 21.86
N HIS A 25 -24.85 27.24 21.35
CA HIS A 25 -23.85 26.20 21.07
C HIS A 25 -22.86 26.65 19.98
N ARG A 26 -23.34 27.31 18.94
CA ARG A 26 -22.48 27.85 17.87
C ARG A 26 -21.54 28.93 18.37
N VAL A 27 -22.02 29.82 19.23
CA VAL A 27 -21.21 30.89 19.82
C VAL A 27 -20.12 30.29 20.70
N LEU A 28 -20.48 29.37 21.60
CA LEU A 28 -19.52 28.66 22.45
C LEU A 28 -18.46 27.91 21.63
N HIS A 29 -18.88 27.18 20.59
CA HIS A 29 -17.94 26.48 19.71
C HIS A 29 -16.96 27.44 19.01
N ARG A 30 -17.44 28.62 18.61
CA ARG A 30 -16.57 29.66 18.03
C ARG A 30 -15.56 30.17 19.06
N GLU A 31 -16.00 30.46 20.28
CA GLU A 31 -15.13 30.91 21.37
C GLU A 31 -14.06 29.87 21.72
N LEU A 32 -14.46 28.60 21.89
CA LEU A 32 -13.53 27.50 22.17
C LEU A 32 -12.47 27.35 21.07
N ARG A 33 -12.86 27.46 19.79
CA ARG A 33 -11.91 27.44 18.67
C ARG A 33 -10.95 28.62 18.69
N VAL A 34 -11.41 29.81 19.08
CA VAL A 34 -10.56 31.00 19.22
C VAL A 34 -9.59 30.80 20.39
N CYS A 35 -10.07 30.40 21.57
CA CYS A 35 -9.23 30.13 22.73
C CYS A 35 -8.17 29.06 22.46
N HIS A 36 -8.53 27.98 21.76
CA HIS A 36 -7.59 26.94 21.36
C HIS A 36 -6.53 27.47 20.39
N ARG A 37 -6.93 28.24 19.37
CA ARG A 37 -6.00 28.88 18.42
C ARG A 37 -5.05 29.85 19.12
N TRP A 38 -5.50 30.50 20.19
CA TRP A 38 -4.73 31.50 20.93
C TRP A 38 -3.93 30.88 22.09
N GLY A 39 -3.98 29.56 22.27
CA GLY A 39 -3.23 28.85 23.32
C GLY A 39 -3.73 29.10 24.73
N LEU A 40 -4.97 29.58 24.89
CA LEU A 40 -5.59 29.89 26.19
C LEU A 40 -6.13 28.66 26.92
N LEU A 41 -6.27 27.53 26.21
CA LEU A 41 -6.69 26.25 26.77
C LEU A 41 -5.48 25.31 26.91
N PRO A 42 -5.53 24.34 27.84
CA PRO A 42 -4.49 23.32 27.96
C PRO A 42 -4.13 22.76 26.58
N ALA A 43 -2.86 22.85 26.22
CA ALA A 43 -2.37 22.56 24.88
C ALA A 43 -2.31 21.06 24.54
N GLU A 44 -2.69 20.20 25.49
CA GLU A 44 -2.74 18.76 25.29
C GLU A 44 -3.81 18.43 24.26
N LYS A 45 -3.36 18.11 23.05
CA LYS A 45 -4.22 17.63 21.97
C LYS A 45 -4.91 16.36 22.45
N CYS A 46 -6.23 16.31 22.30
CA CYS A 46 -6.99 15.09 22.57
C CYS A 46 -6.41 13.92 21.76
N GLU A 47 -6.43 12.71 22.31
CA GLU A 47 -5.96 11.47 21.68
C GLU A 47 -6.45 11.34 20.22
N LEU A 48 -7.72 11.61 19.97
CA LEU A 48 -8.30 11.54 18.62
C LEU A 48 -7.62 12.52 17.64
N GLN A 49 -7.34 13.75 18.09
CA GLN A 49 -6.67 14.75 17.26
C GLN A 49 -5.24 14.33 16.94
N ARG A 50 -4.51 13.77 17.93
CA ARG A 50 -3.17 13.22 17.73
C ARG A 50 -3.18 12.09 16.70
N VAL A 51 -4.09 11.12 16.84
CA VAL A 51 -4.23 10.00 15.92
C VAL A 51 -4.58 10.46 14.50
N MET A 52 -5.48 11.44 14.37
CA MET A 52 -5.84 12.00 13.06
C MET A 52 -4.68 12.74 12.39
N GLU A 53 -3.91 13.53 13.14
CA GLU A 53 -2.70 14.18 12.64
C GLU A 53 -1.63 13.16 12.23
N GLN A 54 -1.40 12.14 13.06
CA GLN A 54 -0.47 11.06 12.75
C GLN A 54 -0.86 10.34 11.46
N ARG A 55 -2.13 9.93 11.33
CA ARG A 55 -2.63 9.27 10.13
C ARG A 55 -2.47 10.13 8.88
N ARG A 56 -2.72 11.44 8.99
CA ARG A 56 -2.53 12.38 7.88
C ARG A 56 -1.06 12.45 7.45
N LEU A 57 -0.13 12.50 8.40
CA LEU A 57 1.30 12.53 8.11
C LEU A 57 1.77 11.21 7.48
N GLU A 58 1.30 10.07 7.98
CA GLU A 58 1.61 8.75 7.40
C GLU A 58 1.13 8.64 5.95
N GLN A 59 -0.12 9.04 5.66
CA GLN A 59 -0.63 9.07 4.29
C GLN A 59 0.17 9.98 3.37
N GLN A 60 0.59 11.15 3.85
CA GLN A 60 1.44 12.04 3.07
C GLN A 60 2.79 11.40 2.77
N ARG A 61 3.44 10.79 3.77
CA ARG A 61 4.71 10.08 3.59
C ARG A 61 4.59 8.91 2.63
N GLU A 62 3.53 8.11 2.73
CA GLU A 62 3.24 7.03 1.80
C GLU A 62 3.03 7.55 0.36
N SER A 63 2.30 8.65 0.21
CA SER A 63 2.10 9.27 -1.10
C SER A 63 3.39 9.83 -1.71
N GLU A 64 4.25 10.44 -0.88
CA GLU A 64 5.56 10.93 -1.30
C GLU A 64 6.49 9.76 -1.66
N GLN A 65 6.51 8.69 -0.88
CA GLN A 65 7.27 7.48 -1.16
C GLN A 65 6.79 6.77 -2.43
N ALA A 66 5.48 6.75 -2.69
CA ALA A 66 4.92 6.19 -3.92
C ALA A 66 5.27 7.02 -5.17
N LEU A 67 5.48 8.33 -5.00
CA LEU A 67 5.93 9.22 -6.07
C LEU A 67 7.46 9.24 -6.23
N ASN A 68 8.20 8.87 -5.19
CA ASN A 68 9.65 8.81 -5.25
C ASN A 68 10.10 7.59 -6.08
N PRO A 69 10.90 7.79 -7.14
CA PRO A 69 11.48 6.68 -7.87
C PRO A 69 12.43 5.90 -6.93
N LEU A 70 12.55 4.59 -7.16
CA LEU A 70 13.50 3.73 -6.46
C LEU A 70 14.89 4.36 -6.44
N THR A 71 15.49 4.41 -5.27
CA THR A 71 16.84 4.94 -5.04
C THR A 71 17.85 4.18 -5.91
N ASP A 72 18.93 4.81 -6.35
CA ASP A 72 19.99 4.17 -7.14
C ASP A 72 20.47 2.84 -6.51
N LEU A 73 20.62 2.81 -5.18
CA LEU A 73 20.95 1.60 -4.43
C LEU A 73 19.87 0.52 -4.53
N GLU A 74 18.60 0.89 -4.38
CA GLU A 74 17.46 -0.03 -4.48
C GLU A 74 17.35 -0.63 -5.89
N GLN A 75 17.60 0.18 -6.92
CA GLN A 75 17.67 -0.29 -8.30
C GLN A 75 18.81 -1.30 -8.49
N GLN A 76 20.00 -1.04 -7.93
CA GLN A 76 21.12 -1.98 -8.01
C GLN A 76 20.82 -3.30 -7.27
N LEU A 77 20.22 -3.22 -6.08
CA LEU A 77 19.78 -4.40 -5.33
C LEU A 77 18.73 -5.20 -6.10
N SER A 78 17.77 -4.53 -6.75
CA SER A 78 16.78 -5.18 -7.62
C SER A 78 17.44 -5.92 -8.78
N LYS A 79 18.37 -5.26 -9.50
CA LYS A 79 19.15 -5.88 -10.58
C LYS A 79 19.95 -7.09 -10.10
N ARG A 80 20.59 -6.99 -8.93
CA ARG A 80 21.35 -8.11 -8.34
C ARG A 80 20.45 -9.30 -8.01
N ARG A 81 19.28 -9.03 -7.41
CA ARG A 81 18.28 -10.05 -7.09
C ARG A 81 17.79 -10.77 -8.35
N GLN A 82 17.46 -10.02 -9.40
CA GLN A 82 17.04 -10.60 -10.68
C GLN A 82 18.10 -11.53 -11.27
N ARG A 83 19.38 -11.14 -11.23
CA ARG A 83 20.49 -12.01 -11.68
C ARG A 83 20.60 -13.30 -10.87
N LEU A 84 20.45 -13.22 -9.55
CA LEU A 84 20.49 -14.42 -8.70
C LEU A 84 19.35 -15.38 -9.05
N LEU A 85 18.13 -14.87 -9.20
CA LEU A 85 16.97 -15.68 -9.59
C LEU A 85 17.15 -16.35 -10.97
N THR A 86 17.75 -15.66 -11.94
CA THR A 86 18.05 -16.27 -13.23
C THR A 86 19.08 -17.39 -13.10
N TYR A 87 20.13 -17.21 -12.30
CA TYR A 87 21.12 -18.26 -12.08
C TYR A 87 20.53 -19.48 -11.35
N GLU A 88 19.68 -19.26 -10.35
CA GLU A 88 19.00 -20.34 -9.63
C GLU A 88 18.11 -21.16 -10.57
N LEU A 89 17.36 -20.48 -11.46
CA LEU A 89 16.52 -21.15 -12.45
C LEU A 89 17.34 -21.93 -13.48
N GLU A 90 18.48 -21.38 -13.93
CA GLU A 90 19.39 -22.08 -14.84
C GLU A 90 20.04 -23.30 -14.19
N GLU A 91 20.43 -23.22 -12.91
CA GLU A 91 20.94 -24.36 -12.15
C GLU A 91 19.88 -25.45 -12.02
N GLN A 92 18.63 -25.08 -11.71
CA GLN A 92 17.52 -26.04 -11.67
C GLN A 92 17.32 -26.74 -13.01
N LYS A 93 17.31 -25.98 -14.12
CA LYS A 93 17.22 -26.55 -15.47
C LYS A 93 18.39 -27.49 -15.77
N ARG A 94 19.63 -27.12 -15.43
CA ARG A 94 20.80 -28.00 -15.60
C ARG A 94 20.64 -29.31 -14.83
N GLN A 95 20.12 -29.25 -13.60
CA GLN A 95 19.87 -30.44 -12.79
C GLN A 95 18.74 -31.30 -13.38
N GLU A 96 17.66 -30.68 -13.85
CA GLU A 96 16.56 -31.37 -14.54
C GLU A 96 17.05 -32.04 -15.83
N ASP A 97 17.83 -31.34 -16.66
CA ASP A 97 18.39 -31.88 -17.90
C ASP A 97 19.29 -33.10 -17.64
N LEU A 98 20.09 -33.07 -16.56
CA LEU A 98 20.89 -34.20 -16.11
C LEU A 98 20.04 -35.40 -15.65
N GLN A 99 18.90 -35.14 -14.99
CA GLN A 99 17.97 -36.20 -14.58
C GLN A 99 17.16 -36.76 -15.77
N ASN A 100 16.83 -35.91 -16.73
CA ASN A 100 16.04 -36.24 -17.93
C ASN A 100 16.87 -36.95 -19.02
N VAL A 101 18.17 -37.19 -18.80
CA VAL A 101 18.99 -37.98 -19.73
C VAL A 101 18.40 -39.40 -19.86
N PRO A 102 18.09 -39.85 -21.10
CA PRO A 102 17.54 -41.18 -21.31
C PRO A 102 18.41 -42.29 -20.74
N GLU A 103 17.78 -43.32 -20.17
CA GLU A 103 18.47 -44.41 -19.47
C GLU A 103 19.50 -45.14 -20.35
N PHE A 104 19.19 -45.36 -21.63
CA PHE A 104 20.09 -46.05 -22.56
C PHE A 104 21.42 -45.28 -22.79
N VAL A 105 21.41 -43.94 -22.67
CA VAL A 105 22.63 -43.12 -22.73
C VAL A 105 23.47 -43.36 -21.48
N ARG A 106 22.84 -43.37 -20.31
CA ARG A 106 23.50 -43.65 -19.01
C ARG A 106 24.12 -45.05 -18.98
N VAL A 107 23.40 -46.07 -19.46
CA VAL A 107 23.88 -47.45 -19.54
C VAL A 107 25.08 -47.56 -20.50
N LYS A 108 25.03 -46.90 -21.67
CA LYS A 108 26.15 -46.88 -22.63
C LYS A 108 27.43 -46.28 -22.02
N ASP A 109 27.33 -45.22 -21.24
CA ASP A 109 28.50 -44.62 -20.57
C ASP A 109 29.08 -45.52 -19.48
N ASN A 110 28.23 -46.22 -18.71
CA ASN A 110 28.69 -47.19 -17.72
C ASN A 110 29.42 -48.37 -18.37
N LEU A 111 28.89 -48.91 -19.47
CA LEU A 111 29.55 -49.96 -20.23
C LEU A 111 30.91 -49.49 -20.77
N ARG A 112 31.00 -48.25 -21.28
CA ARG A 112 32.28 -47.67 -21.73
C ARG A 112 33.32 -47.55 -20.61
N ARG A 113 32.91 -47.21 -19.39
CA ARG A 113 33.83 -47.10 -18.23
C ARG A 113 34.35 -48.47 -17.80
N ILE A 114 33.47 -49.47 -17.76
CA ILE A 114 33.82 -50.84 -17.36
C ILE A 114 34.69 -51.52 -18.43
N CYS A 115 34.42 -51.29 -19.72
CA CYS A 115 35.21 -51.87 -20.81
C CYS A 115 36.55 -51.15 -21.08
N ALA A 116 36.77 -49.97 -20.50
CA ALA A 116 38.02 -49.21 -20.60
C ALA A 116 38.94 -49.36 -19.37
N SER A 117 38.56 -50.21 -18.40
CA SER A 117 39.39 -50.67 -17.28
C SER A 117 39.82 -52.11 -17.52
#